data_AF-F1W081-F1
#
_entry.id   AF-F1W081-F1
#
_cell.length_a   1.000
_cell.length_b   1.000
_cell.length_c   1.000
_cell.angle_alpha   90.00
_cell.angle_beta   90.00
_cell.angle_gamma   90.00
#
_symmetry.space_group_name_H-M   'P 1'
#
loop_
_entity.id
_entity.type
_entity.pdbx_description
1 polymer ?
#
loop_
_entity_poly.entity_id
_entity_poly.type
_entity_poly.pdbx_seq_one_letter_code
_entity_poly.pdbx_strand_id
1 'polypeptide(L)' 'MPNTGRDGALVLAERYRLAIESLGVAEVTVSIGVATLDMTMQSPDELVNAADRALYRAKGSGRNKVIEAPRN' A
#
# COMPACT_ATOMS: atom_id res chain seq x y z
N MET A 1 5.72 -2.28 8.26
CA MET A 1 6.27 -1.50 9.39
C MET A 1 6.02 -2.28 10.67
N PRO A 2 7.04 -2.55 11.51
CA PRO A 2 6.84 -3.24 12.78
C PRO A 2 5.96 -2.39 13.71
N ASN A 3 5.16 -3.03 14.57
CA ASN A 3 4.29 -2.39 15.56
C ASN A 3 3.33 -1.31 15.00
N THR A 4 2.97 -1.40 13.72
CA THR A 4 2.06 -0.45 13.06
C THR A 4 0.81 -1.19 12.63
N GLY A 5 -0.32 -0.81 13.21
CA GLY A 5 -1.62 -1.31 12.79
C GLY A 5 -2.04 -0.80 11.40
N ARG A 6 -3.14 -1.34 10.90
CA ARG A 6 -3.74 -1.03 9.59
C ARG A 6 -3.86 0.46 9.32
N ASP A 7 -4.54 1.17 10.20
CA ASP A 7 -4.82 2.60 10.01
C ASP A 7 -3.53 3.42 9.98
N GLY A 8 -2.57 3.09 10.84
CA GLY A 8 -1.25 3.72 10.84
C GLY A 8 -0.48 3.46 9.55
N ALA A 9 -0.56 2.25 9.00
CA ALA A 9 0.08 1.89 7.74
C ALA A 9 -0.55 2.64 6.55
N LEU A 10 -1.88 2.78 6.53
CA LEU A 10 -2.59 3.54 5.50
C LEU A 10 -2.28 5.03 5.55
N VAL A 11 -2.32 5.62 6.76
CA VAL A 11 -1.98 7.04 6.95
C VAL A 11 -0.55 7.31 6.47
N LEU A 12 0.40 6.43 6.80
CA LEU A 12 1.78 6.61 6.38
C LEU A 12 1.94 6.45 4.86
N ALA A 13 1.29 5.46 4.26
CA ALA A 13 1.28 5.27 2.81
C ALA A 13 0.73 6.51 2.09
N GLU A 14 -0.39 7.06 2.55
CA GLU A 14 -0.99 8.25 1.94
C GLU A 14 -0.10 9.48 2.10
N ARG A 15 0.58 9.63 3.25
CA ARG A 15 1.59 10.68 3.44
C ARG A 15 2.72 10.58 2.41
N TYR A 16 3.21 9.37 2.12
CA TYR A 16 4.23 9.19 1.09
C TYR A 16 3.70 9.47 -0.32
N ARG A 17 2.47 9.05 -0.62
CA ARG A 17 1.84 9.31 -1.92
C ARG A 17 1.74 10.81 -2.19
N LEU A 18 1.20 11.55 -1.23
CA LEU A 18 1.06 13.01 -1.30
C LEU A 18 2.42 13.71 -1.36
N ALA A 19 3.40 13.26 -0.56
CA ALA A 19 4.73 13.86 -0.57
C ALA A 19 5.40 13.74 -1.96
N ILE A 20 5.33 12.55 -2.58
CA ILE A 20 5.89 12.31 -3.92
C ILE A 20 5.16 13.12 -4.98
N GLU A 21 3.82 13.11 -4.95
CA GLU A 21 3.00 13.91 -5.87
C GLU A 21 3.33 15.42 -5.77
N SER A 22 3.53 15.91 -4.55
CA SER A 22 3.84 17.32 -4.30
C SER A 22 5.23 17.76 -4.77
N LEU A 23 6.13 16.82 -5.11
CA LEU A 23 7.44 17.17 -5.68
C LEU A 23 7.30 17.83 -7.06
N GLY A 24 6.21 17.55 -7.79
CA GLY A 24 5.95 18.15 -9.10
C GLY A 24 7.00 17.83 -10.18
N VAL A 25 7.89 16.87 -9.93
CA VAL A 25 8.96 16.48 -10.85
C VAL A 25 8.38 15.57 -11.93
N ALA A 26 8.33 16.06 -13.16
CA ALA A 26 7.94 15.28 -14.35
C ALA A 26 6.62 14.50 -14.20
N GLU A 27 5.65 15.06 -13.46
CA GLU A 27 4.35 14.42 -13.16
C GLU A 27 4.48 13.01 -12.53
N VAL A 28 5.60 12.75 -11.86
CA VAL A 28 5.86 11.47 -11.20
C VAL A 28 4.93 11.33 -10.00
N THR A 29 4.22 10.19 -9.96
CA THR A 29 3.37 9.79 -8.84
C THR A 29 3.70 8.36 -8.41
N VAL A 30 3.18 7.94 -7.27
CA VAL A 30 3.36 6.57 -6.77
C VAL A 30 2.01 5.91 -6.53
N SER A 31 1.93 4.61 -6.79
CA SER A 31 0.83 3.76 -6.33
C SER A 31 1.37 2.85 -5.24
N ILE A 32 0.62 2.67 -4.16
CA ILE A 32 1.07 1.91 -2.99
C ILE A 32 0.03 0.86 -2.64
N GLY A 33 0.48 -0.39 -2.50
CA GLY A 33 -0.31 -1.47 -1.92
C GLY A 33 0.05 -1.66 -0.46
N VAL A 34 -0.96 -1.68 0.42
CA VAL A 34 -0.77 -1.87 1.86
C VAL A 34 -1.38 -3.20 2.27
N ALA A 35 -0.64 -3.99 3.04
CA ALA A 35 -1.15 -5.13 3.76
C ALA A 35 -0.59 -5.13 5.18
N THR A 36 -1.39 -5.63 6.12
CA THR A 36 -0.98 -5.88 7.50
C THR A 36 -0.99 -7.36 7.78
N LEU A 37 -0.09 -7.79 8.67
CA LEU A 37 -0.06 -9.17 9.12
C LEU A 37 -1.41 -9.53 9.76
N ASP A 38 -1.94 -10.68 9.35
CA ASP A 38 -3.17 -11.25 9.87
C ASP A 38 -2.91 -12.65 10.43
N MET A 39 -3.76 -13.12 11.37
CA MET A 39 -3.62 -14.43 12.01
C MET A 39 -3.85 -15.59 11.05
N THR A 40 -4.51 -15.36 9.91
CA THR A 40 -4.73 -16.40 8.90
C THR A 40 -3.50 -16.66 8.04
N MET A 41 -2.54 -15.72 8.01
CA MET A 41 -1.36 -15.82 7.16
C MET A 41 -0.39 -16.89 7.67
N GLN A 42 -0.01 -17.82 6.81
CA GLN A 42 0.87 -18.95 7.17
C GLN A 42 2.35 -18.67 6.91
N SER A 43 2.66 -17.62 6.14
CA SER A 43 4.03 -17.26 5.81
C SER A 43 4.21 -15.76 5.56
N PRO A 44 5.44 -15.22 5.71
CA PRO A 44 5.75 -13.84 5.34
C PRO A 44 5.45 -13.52 3.87
N ASP A 45 5.57 -14.51 2.98
CA ASP A 45 5.30 -14.33 1.55
C ASP A 45 3.82 -14.01 1.29
N GLU A 46 2.89 -14.52 2.10
CA GLU A 46 1.48 -14.18 1.96
C GLU A 46 1.20 -12.70 2.22
N LEU A 47 1.91 -12.10 3.19
CA LEU A 47 1.83 -10.67 3.48
C LEU A 47 2.35 -9.84 2.30
N VAL A 48 3.52 -10.20 1.76
CA VAL A 48 4.11 -9.51 0.60
C VAL A 48 3.19 -9.64 -0.62
N ASN A 49 2.71 -10.85 -0.90
CA ASN A 49 1.80 -11.11 -2.01
C ASN A 49 0.46 -10.35 -1.87
N ALA A 50 -0.06 -10.20 -0.64
CA ALA A 50 -1.25 -9.39 -0.39
C ALA A 50 -1.00 -7.90 -0.70
N ALA A 51 0.13 -7.34 -0.26
CA ALA A 51 0.52 -5.98 -0.58
C ALA A 51 0.71 -5.79 -2.10
N ASP A 52 1.33 -6.74 -2.78
CA ASP A 52 1.56 -6.70 -4.23
C ASP A 52 0.25 -6.76 -5.02
N ARG A 53 -0.71 -7.60 -4.62
CA ARG A 53 -2.05 -7.61 -5.22
C ARG A 53 -2.76 -6.27 -5.03
N ALA A 54 -2.65 -5.67 -3.85
CA ALA A 54 -3.22 -4.35 -3.59
C ALA A 54 -2.55 -3.26 -4.45
N LEU A 55 -1.23 -3.31 -4.60
CA LEU A 55 -0.46 -2.42 -5.49
C LEU A 55 -0.90 -2.57 -6.95
N TYR A 56 -1.08 -3.81 -7.41
CA TYR A 56 -1.53 -4.10 -8.77
C TYR A 56 -2.93 -3.51 -9.01
N ARG A 57 -3.85 -3.64 -8.04
CA ARG A 57 -5.17 -2.98 -8.10
C ARG A 57 -5.05 -1.46 -8.12
N ALA A 58 -4.15 -0.87 -7.34
CA ALA A 58 -3.94 0.57 -7.35
C ALA A 58 -3.52 1.04 -8.75
N LYS A 59 -2.60 0.33 -9.39
CA LYS A 59 -2.17 0.59 -10.78
C LYS A 59 -3.30 0.38 -11.79
N GLY A 60 -4.07 -0.70 -11.66
CA GLY A 60 -5.16 -1.05 -12.57
C GLY A 60 -6.40 -0.16 -12.47
N SER A 61 -6.59 0.52 -11.34
CA SER A 61 -7.77 1.39 -11.08
C SER A 61 -7.49 2.89 -11.27
N GLY A 62 -6.42 3.25 -11.97
CA GLY A 62 -6.12 4.65 -12.30
C GLY A 62 -4.84 5.22 -11.66
N ARG A 63 -3.99 4.38 -11.04
CA ARG A 63 -2.70 4.78 -10.43
C ARG A 63 -2.85 5.88 -9.36
N ASN A 64 -1.74 6.46 -8.94
CA ASN A 64 -1.63 7.55 -7.96
C ASN A 64 -2.59 7.40 -6.76
N LYS A 65 -2.57 6.24 -6.12
CA LYS A 65 -3.44 5.93 -4.97
C LYS A 65 -2.87 4.86 -4.08
N VAL A 66 -3.40 4.83 -2.86
CA VAL A 66 -3.19 3.76 -1.90
C VAL A 66 -4.37 2.80 -1.98
N ILE A 67 -4.10 1.50 -2.09
CA ILE A 67 -5.10 0.46 -1.91
C ILE A 67 -4.64 -0.50 -0.83
N GLU A 68 -5.60 -0.90 0.00
CA GLU A 68 -5.37 -1.92 0.98
C GLU A 68 -5.76 -3.31 0.49
N ALA A 69 -5.00 -4.32 0.91
CA ALA A 69 -5.39 -5.71 0.76
C ALA A 69 -6.67 -6.00 1.56
N PRO A 70 -7.60 -6.81 1.01
CA PRO A 70 -8.75 -7.29 1.75
C PRO A 70 -8.29 -8.21 2.89
N ARG A 71 -9.13 -8.32 3.93
CA ARG A 71 -8.95 -9.36 4.95
C ARG A 71 -9.27 -10.71 4.32
N ASN A 72 -8.41 -11.70 4.56
CA ASN A 72 -8.70 -13.10 4.30
C ASN A 72 -9.48 -13.69 5.48
#